data_AF-A0A4R8WDK2-F1
#
_entry.id   AF-A0A4R8WDK2-F1
#
_cell.length_a   1.000
_cell.length_b   1.000
_cell.length_c   1.000
_cell.angle_alpha   90.00
_cell.angle_beta   90.00
_cell.angle_gamma   90.00
#
_symmetry.space_group_name_H-M   'P 1'
#
loop_
_entity.id
_entity.type
_entity.pdbx_description
1 polymer ?
#
loop_
_entity_poly.entity_id
_entity_poly.type
_entity_poly.pdbx_seq_one_letter_code
_entity_poly.pdbx_strand_id
1 'polypeptide(L)'
;MEKPARPRRVLLAGSAAAACAAVAISVGFATGGSAIGASAPSATRAVPAAAAPAAPVEQPKPVVHSSISAPDGASVGPVTGGTTVTVSGDDLAGVASVTFGGNAGAVVSATESTVTITTPPATDLGTGPVAVELFDAAGTTVPVDAAGAGVSDSAAAAAGSAVASVPAPGSAAPSAPVRTAPAPSPAAAPAAGGTASLTFNYVPDPRVTAQTTYALAHWDDYNTDDYGSIGGNDCVNFTSQTLVARGWTMDAGWSFDTDSLQYSPAWASSTAFAAYLTAHPERATPLTDKQRNLVKVGDIVQFDWDDSGDEDHTGIVTRVEKSGQTARIYYAGHTSNTDYQSVDESLRNGGGTVSFWSVK
;
A
#
# COMPACT_ATOMS: atom_id res chain seq x y z
N MET A 1 -17.46 5.61 -64.50
CA MET A 1 -17.22 4.34 -63.79
C MET A 1 -17.76 4.50 -62.38
N GLU A 2 -18.96 3.98 -62.14
CA GLU A 2 -19.67 3.95 -60.85
C GLU A 2 -18.94 3.06 -59.83
N LYS A 3 -18.95 3.48 -58.56
CA LYS A 3 -18.41 2.71 -57.43
C LYS A 3 -19.58 2.00 -56.72
N PRO A 4 -19.51 0.69 -56.43
CA PRO A 4 -20.65 -0.05 -55.90
C PRO A 4 -20.87 0.24 -54.41
N ALA A 5 -22.13 0.45 -54.03
CA ALA A 5 -22.57 0.63 -52.64
C ALA A 5 -22.52 -0.71 -51.87
N ARG A 6 -21.99 -0.70 -50.65
CA ARG A 6 -21.97 -1.85 -49.73
C ARG A 6 -23.24 -1.89 -48.85
N PRO A 7 -23.77 -3.08 -48.51
CA PRO A 7 -25.03 -3.21 -47.79
C PRO A 7 -24.89 -2.94 -46.28
N ARG A 8 -25.83 -2.17 -45.72
CA ARG A 8 -26.05 -1.98 -44.27
C ARG A 8 -26.59 -3.27 -43.65
N ARG A 9 -25.90 -3.80 -42.63
CA ARG A 9 -26.44 -4.84 -41.73
C ARG A 9 -27.07 -4.17 -40.52
N VAL A 10 -28.36 -4.44 -40.31
CA VAL A 10 -29.16 -4.06 -39.14
C VAL A 10 -28.91 -5.12 -38.06
N LEU A 11 -28.46 -4.71 -36.87
CA LEU A 11 -28.43 -5.57 -35.69
C LEU A 11 -29.76 -5.45 -34.93
N LEU A 12 -30.47 -6.57 -34.82
CA LEU A 12 -31.60 -6.76 -33.91
C LEU A 12 -31.09 -6.93 -32.49
N ALA A 13 -31.61 -6.13 -31.56
CA ALA A 13 -31.48 -6.34 -30.12
C ALA A 13 -32.46 -7.43 -29.68
N GLY A 14 -31.96 -8.52 -29.09
CA GLY A 14 -32.74 -9.59 -28.48
C GLY A 14 -32.49 -9.63 -26.97
N SER A 15 -33.43 -9.11 -26.20
CA SER A 15 -33.45 -9.16 -24.74
C SER A 15 -34.01 -10.50 -24.25
N ALA A 16 -33.26 -11.25 -23.45
CA ALA A 16 -33.75 -12.44 -22.75
C ALA A 16 -34.06 -12.08 -21.29
N ALA A 17 -35.35 -12.01 -20.96
CA ALA A 17 -35.84 -11.87 -19.59
C ALA A 17 -36.03 -13.25 -18.95
N ALA A 18 -35.33 -13.50 -17.85
CA ALA A 18 -35.51 -14.69 -17.02
C ALA A 18 -36.74 -14.54 -16.13
N ALA A 19 -37.63 -15.53 -16.18
CA ALA A 19 -38.80 -15.66 -15.32
C ALA A 19 -38.42 -16.39 -14.02
N CYS A 20 -38.74 -15.80 -12.87
CA CYS A 20 -38.86 -16.50 -11.60
C CYS A 20 -40.20 -16.15 -10.97
N ALA A 21 -41.04 -17.17 -10.81
CA ALA A 21 -42.32 -17.12 -10.12
C ALA A 21 -42.10 -17.20 -8.60
N ALA A 22 -42.72 -16.29 -7.83
CA ALA A 22 -42.89 -16.44 -6.39
C ALA A 22 -44.39 -16.37 -6.07
N VAL A 23 -44.86 -17.46 -5.49
CA VAL A 23 -46.23 -17.70 -5.01
C VAL A 23 -46.47 -16.92 -3.72
N ALA A 24 -47.64 -16.27 -3.65
CA ALA A 24 -48.16 -15.58 -2.48
C ALA A 24 -48.63 -16.56 -1.38
N ILE A 25 -48.74 -16.11 -0.13
CA ILE A 25 -49.95 -16.25 0.71
C ILE A 25 -49.87 -15.27 1.89
N SER A 26 -51.06 -14.77 2.23
CA SER A 26 -51.46 -13.54 2.87
C SER A 26 -51.49 -13.51 4.41
N VAL A 27 -51.37 -12.29 4.93
CA VAL A 27 -51.67 -11.83 6.29
C VAL A 27 -53.18 -11.90 6.58
N GLY A 28 -53.56 -12.34 7.79
CA GLY A 28 -54.92 -12.21 8.33
C GLY A 28 -54.87 -11.79 9.80
N PHE A 29 -55.52 -10.66 10.13
CA PHE A 29 -55.59 -10.03 11.45
C PHE A 29 -56.95 -10.30 12.13
N ALA A 30 -56.88 -10.44 13.46
CA ALA A 30 -57.86 -10.08 14.51
C ALA A 30 -59.25 -10.78 14.60
N THR A 31 -59.60 -11.26 15.80
CA THR A 31 -60.50 -10.53 16.76
C THR A 31 -60.82 -11.35 18.04
N GLY A 32 -60.63 -10.71 19.21
CA GLY A 32 -61.55 -10.64 20.37
C GLY A 32 -62.00 -11.86 21.20
N GLY A 33 -61.90 -11.75 22.53
CA GLY A 33 -62.89 -12.34 23.47
C GLY A 33 -62.39 -12.87 24.83
N SER A 34 -62.51 -12.08 25.89
CA SER A 34 -62.43 -12.43 27.33
C SER A 34 -63.60 -13.37 27.76
N ALA A 35 -63.74 -14.07 28.90
CA ALA A 35 -63.11 -14.15 30.22
C ALA A 35 -63.63 -15.43 30.97
N ILE A 36 -63.16 -15.61 32.22
CA ILE A 36 -63.71 -16.32 33.41
C ILE A 36 -63.58 -17.85 33.59
N GLY A 37 -63.03 -18.25 34.76
CA GLY A 37 -63.50 -19.43 35.49
C GLY A 37 -62.50 -20.33 36.25
N ALA A 38 -62.26 -20.01 37.52
CA ALA A 38 -62.12 -20.91 38.68
C ALA A 38 -60.87 -21.82 38.91
N SER A 39 -60.54 -21.95 40.21
CA SER A 39 -59.31 -22.45 40.84
C SER A 39 -59.37 -23.90 41.37
N ALA A 40 -58.16 -24.44 41.67
CA ALA A 40 -57.77 -25.42 42.74
C ALA A 40 -57.26 -26.82 42.25
N PRO A 41 -56.50 -27.59 43.09
CA PRO A 41 -55.10 -27.36 43.45
C PRO A 41 -54.14 -28.59 43.29
N SER A 42 -52.83 -28.30 43.36
CA SER A 42 -51.67 -29.11 43.79
C SER A 42 -51.42 -30.54 43.29
N ALA A 43 -50.27 -30.71 42.61
CA ALA A 43 -49.38 -31.86 42.77
C ALA A 43 -47.93 -31.38 42.90
N THR A 44 -47.36 -31.55 44.09
CA THR A 44 -45.98 -31.19 44.43
C THR A 44 -45.03 -32.16 43.74
N ARG A 45 -44.32 -31.71 42.69
CA ARG A 45 -43.14 -32.40 42.16
C ARG A 45 -41.93 -31.49 42.35
N ALA A 46 -41.02 -31.92 43.23
CA ALA A 46 -39.72 -31.29 43.38
C ALA A 46 -38.97 -31.35 42.03
N VAL A 47 -38.66 -30.19 41.47
CA VAL A 47 -37.76 -30.02 40.33
C VAL A 47 -36.38 -29.74 40.93
N PRO A 48 -35.31 -30.44 40.50
CA PRO A 48 -33.97 -30.22 41.03
C PRO A 48 -33.56 -28.76 40.84
N ALA A 49 -32.82 -28.22 41.80
CA ALA A 49 -32.23 -26.89 41.70
C ALA A 49 -31.49 -26.78 40.36
N ALA A 50 -31.94 -25.86 39.52
CA ALA A 50 -31.22 -25.48 38.32
C ALA A 50 -29.79 -25.11 38.75
N ALA A 51 -28.80 -25.79 38.17
CA ALA A 51 -27.41 -25.37 38.28
C ALA A 51 -27.37 -23.88 37.92
N ALA A 52 -26.78 -23.08 38.81
CA ALA A 52 -26.56 -21.67 38.53
C ALA A 52 -25.91 -21.53 37.14
N PRO A 53 -26.34 -20.56 36.30
CA PRO A 53 -25.64 -20.31 35.06
C PRO A 53 -24.17 -20.10 35.40
N ALA A 54 -23.27 -20.82 34.73
CA ALA A 54 -21.85 -20.58 34.83
C ALA A 54 -21.64 -19.07 34.65
N ALA A 55 -20.93 -18.44 35.59
CA ALA A 55 -20.55 -17.04 35.46
C ALA A 55 -19.96 -16.86 34.04
N PRO A 56 -20.29 -15.75 33.33
CA PRO A 56 -19.64 -15.47 32.05
C PRO A 56 -18.13 -15.54 32.28
N VAL A 57 -17.47 -16.48 31.61
CA VAL A 57 -16.01 -16.45 31.50
C VAL A 57 -15.67 -15.10 30.89
N GLU A 58 -15.02 -14.24 31.67
CA GLU A 58 -14.51 -12.96 31.20
C GLU A 58 -13.60 -13.29 30.02
N GLN A 59 -13.99 -12.81 28.83
CA GLN A 59 -13.18 -13.07 27.65
C GLN A 59 -11.83 -12.40 27.83
N PRO A 60 -10.72 -13.13 27.59
CA PRO A 60 -9.40 -12.56 27.77
C PRO A 60 -9.23 -11.41 26.77
N LYS A 61 -8.65 -10.31 27.25
CA LYS A 61 -8.61 -9.03 26.52
C LYS A 61 -7.36 -9.00 25.62
N PRO A 62 -7.50 -8.74 24.30
CA PRO A 62 -6.36 -8.68 23.39
C PRO A 62 -5.35 -7.59 23.80
N VAL A 63 -4.06 -7.89 23.72
CA VAL A 63 -2.96 -6.96 24.07
C VAL A 63 -1.77 -7.17 23.12
N VAL A 64 -1.17 -6.10 22.60
CA VAL A 64 0.04 -6.17 21.75
C VAL A 64 1.29 -5.80 22.55
N HIS A 65 2.38 -6.57 22.44
CA HIS A 65 3.61 -6.32 23.21
C HIS A 65 4.60 -5.33 22.55
N SER A 66 4.12 -4.33 21.82
CA SER A 66 4.94 -3.34 21.09
C SER A 66 5.91 -3.91 20.04
N SER A 67 5.70 -5.12 19.53
CA SER A 67 6.55 -5.70 18.47
C SER A 67 5.81 -5.82 17.15
N ILE A 68 6.42 -5.25 16.10
CA ILE A 68 6.06 -5.47 14.70
C ILE A 68 7.35 -5.66 13.92
N SER A 69 7.46 -6.75 13.18
CA SER A 69 8.67 -7.07 12.44
C SER A 69 8.35 -7.64 11.07
N ALA A 70 9.06 -7.17 10.05
CA ALA A 70 9.19 -7.85 8.77
C ALA A 70 10.03 -9.14 8.94
N PRO A 71 10.15 -9.99 7.91
CA PRO A 71 10.84 -11.28 8.02
C PRO A 71 12.33 -11.16 8.35
N ASP A 72 12.94 -10.01 8.10
CA ASP A 72 14.32 -9.67 8.45
C ASP A 72 14.47 -9.16 9.91
N GLY A 73 13.38 -9.10 10.66
CA GLY A 73 13.32 -8.63 12.04
C GLY A 73 13.12 -7.12 12.18
N ALA A 74 13.23 -6.34 11.10
CA ALA A 74 13.12 -4.90 11.15
C ALA A 74 11.67 -4.42 11.11
N SER A 75 11.36 -3.31 11.77
CA SER A 75 10.05 -2.65 11.71
C SER A 75 9.96 -1.67 10.54
N VAL A 76 10.46 -2.07 9.36
CA VAL A 76 10.56 -1.22 8.17
C VAL A 76 10.00 -1.91 6.93
N GLY A 77 9.60 -1.13 5.92
CA GLY A 77 9.21 -1.66 4.61
C GLY A 77 9.06 -0.58 3.56
N PRO A 78 8.95 -0.96 2.27
CA PRO A 78 8.92 -0.02 1.17
C PRO A 78 7.63 0.82 1.21
N VAL A 79 7.73 2.08 0.78
CA VAL A 79 6.60 3.02 0.64
C VAL A 79 5.47 2.51 -0.26
N THR A 80 5.73 1.54 -1.12
CA THR A 80 4.75 0.87 -1.99
C THR A 80 3.93 -0.20 -1.26
N GLY A 81 4.32 -0.58 -0.04
CA GLY A 81 3.64 -1.62 0.73
C GLY A 81 3.96 -3.05 0.26
N GLY A 82 3.09 -4.00 0.62
CA GLY A 82 3.19 -5.40 0.21
C GLY A 82 4.15 -6.25 1.05
N THR A 83 4.75 -5.70 2.11
CA THR A 83 5.59 -6.47 3.03
C THR A 83 4.73 -7.23 4.02
N THR A 84 4.96 -8.53 4.16
CA THR A 84 4.33 -9.32 5.22
C THR A 84 5.06 -9.09 6.54
N VAL A 85 4.37 -8.51 7.52
CA VAL A 85 4.89 -8.21 8.85
C VAL A 85 4.12 -9.01 9.91
N THR A 86 4.78 -9.32 11.01
CA THR A 86 4.20 -10.05 12.14
C THR A 86 4.14 -9.14 13.36
N VAL A 87 2.97 -9.08 13.99
CA VAL A 87 2.73 -8.43 15.29
C VAL A 87 2.56 -9.52 16.35
N SER A 88 3.20 -9.36 17.51
CA SER A 88 3.08 -10.31 18.63
C SER A 88 2.39 -9.72 19.84
N GLY A 89 1.61 -10.54 20.53
CA GLY A 89 0.76 -10.16 21.66
C GLY A 89 0.08 -11.36 22.30
N ASP A 90 -0.99 -11.08 23.04
CA ASP A 90 -1.88 -12.05 23.68
C ASP A 90 -3.33 -11.85 23.18
N ASP A 91 -4.10 -12.94 23.11
CA ASP A 91 -5.51 -13.03 22.69
C ASP A 91 -5.85 -12.28 21.37
N LEU A 92 -4.92 -12.30 20.41
CA LEU A 92 -5.04 -11.56 19.16
C LEU A 92 -5.97 -12.22 18.11
N ALA A 93 -6.57 -13.38 18.40
CA ALA A 93 -7.42 -14.09 17.46
C ALA A 93 -8.65 -13.28 17.01
N GLY A 94 -9.08 -12.30 17.82
CA GLY A 94 -10.19 -11.38 17.53
C GLY A 94 -9.83 -10.15 16.69
N VAL A 95 -8.56 -9.96 16.31
CA VAL A 95 -8.14 -8.83 15.47
C VAL A 95 -8.74 -8.97 14.08
N ALA A 96 -9.49 -7.95 13.66
CA ALA A 96 -10.20 -7.94 12.38
C ALA A 96 -9.61 -6.96 11.37
N SER A 97 -8.99 -5.87 11.82
CA SER A 97 -8.40 -4.87 10.93
C SER A 97 -7.20 -4.16 11.54
N VAL A 98 -6.43 -3.50 10.69
CA VAL A 98 -5.21 -2.78 11.06
C VAL A 98 -5.02 -1.56 10.17
N THR A 99 -4.45 -0.49 10.72
CA THR A 99 -4.06 0.71 9.96
C THR A 99 -2.57 1.04 10.17
N PHE A 100 -1.95 1.65 9.14
CA PHE A 100 -0.59 2.17 9.14
C PHE A 100 -0.64 3.63 8.72
N GLY A 101 -0.48 4.56 9.67
CA GLY A 101 -0.60 6.00 9.42
C GLY A 101 -1.95 6.39 8.80
N GLY A 102 -3.01 5.65 9.13
CA GLY A 102 -4.36 5.82 8.58
C GLY A 102 -4.67 4.98 7.33
N ASN A 103 -3.69 4.32 6.70
CA ASN A 103 -3.93 3.43 5.56
C ASN A 103 -4.30 2.02 6.05
N ALA A 104 -5.35 1.41 5.49
CA ALA A 104 -5.81 0.09 5.90
C ALA A 104 -4.86 -1.01 5.38
N GLY A 105 -4.25 -1.78 6.29
CA GLY A 105 -3.48 -2.98 5.96
C GLY A 105 -4.35 -4.23 5.84
N ALA A 106 -3.84 -5.28 5.20
CA ALA A 106 -4.57 -6.54 5.05
C ALA A 106 -4.12 -7.56 6.09
N VAL A 107 -5.04 -8.00 6.96
CA VAL A 107 -4.77 -9.09 7.91
C VAL A 107 -4.79 -10.42 7.16
N VAL A 108 -3.66 -11.13 7.14
CA VAL A 108 -3.50 -12.44 6.47
C VAL A 108 -3.93 -13.57 7.40
N SER A 109 -3.55 -13.49 8.67
CA SER A 109 -3.93 -14.47 9.69
C SER A 109 -3.83 -13.84 11.07
N ALA A 110 -4.76 -14.20 11.96
CA ALA A 110 -4.70 -13.87 13.37
C ALA A 110 -4.79 -15.17 14.20
N THR A 111 -3.91 -15.28 15.19
CA THR A 111 -3.89 -16.36 16.19
C THR A 111 -3.89 -15.72 17.57
N GLU A 112 -3.97 -16.51 18.63
CA GLU A 112 -3.91 -15.97 19.99
C GLU A 112 -2.64 -15.13 20.24
N SER A 113 -1.48 -15.53 19.71
CA SER A 113 -0.21 -14.86 20.03
C SER A 113 0.37 -13.98 18.91
N THR A 114 -0.12 -14.12 17.67
CA THR A 114 0.45 -13.42 16.52
C THR A 114 -0.58 -13.02 15.48
N VAL A 115 -0.37 -11.86 14.86
CA VAL A 115 -1.11 -11.40 13.68
C VAL A 115 -0.13 -11.16 12.53
N THR A 116 -0.41 -11.78 11.38
CA THR A 116 0.35 -11.60 10.15
C THR A 116 -0.40 -10.64 9.24
N ILE A 117 0.28 -9.62 8.73
CA ILE A 117 -0.32 -8.47 8.07
C ILE A 117 0.47 -8.16 6.80
N THR A 118 -0.20 -7.82 5.71
CA THR A 118 0.43 -7.21 4.53
C THR A 118 0.32 -5.69 4.65
N THR A 119 1.46 -5.00 4.64
CA THR A 119 1.52 -3.55 4.77
C THR A 119 0.85 -2.85 3.58
N PRO A 120 0.07 -1.78 3.81
CA PRO A 120 -0.46 -0.99 2.72
C PRO A 120 0.62 -0.09 2.10
N PRO A 121 0.38 0.49 0.93
CA PRO A 121 1.18 1.61 0.45
C PRO A 121 1.11 2.80 1.43
N ALA A 122 2.21 3.51 1.59
CA ALA A 122 2.27 4.76 2.34
C ALA A 122 1.52 5.88 1.59
N THR A 123 0.88 6.78 2.35
CA THR A 123 0.28 7.98 1.78
C THR A 123 1.33 8.77 1.03
N ASP A 124 1.04 9.08 -0.23
CA ASP A 124 1.92 9.86 -1.12
C ASP A 124 3.34 9.28 -1.28
N LEU A 125 3.54 8.00 -0.98
CA LEU A 125 4.84 7.35 -0.90
C LEU A 125 5.83 8.08 0.04
N GLY A 126 5.31 8.71 1.09
CA GLY A 126 6.12 9.37 2.12
C GLY A 126 6.96 8.36 2.91
N THR A 127 8.23 8.69 3.12
CA THR A 127 9.12 7.91 4.00
C THR A 127 9.00 8.39 5.43
N GLY A 128 9.33 7.52 6.39
CA GLY A 128 9.36 7.85 7.80
C GLY A 128 8.43 7.00 8.66
N PRO A 129 8.44 7.25 9.98
CA PRO A 129 7.67 6.47 10.95
C PRO A 129 6.17 6.79 10.87
N VAL A 130 5.34 5.76 10.96
CA VAL A 130 3.88 5.84 11.07
C VAL A 130 3.39 5.01 12.25
N ALA A 131 2.30 5.47 12.88
CA ALA A 131 1.62 4.70 13.91
C ALA A 131 0.89 3.49 13.31
N VAL A 132 0.89 2.37 14.02
CA VAL A 132 0.16 1.15 13.67
C VAL A 132 -0.91 0.90 14.72
N GLU A 133 -2.16 0.78 14.28
CA GLU A 133 -3.31 0.56 15.15
C GLU A 133 -4.05 -0.71 14.73
N LEU A 134 -4.32 -1.60 15.69
CA LEU A 134 -5.07 -2.84 15.47
C LEU A 134 -6.47 -2.68 16.08
N PHE A 135 -7.47 -3.24 15.40
CA PHE A 135 -8.86 -3.17 15.83
C PHE A 135 -9.51 -4.55 15.85
N ASP A 136 -10.34 -4.78 16.86
CA ASP A 136 -11.17 -5.98 16.95
C ASP A 136 -12.36 -5.93 15.97
N ALA A 137 -13.15 -7.01 15.94
CA ALA A 137 -14.35 -7.09 15.08
C ALA A 137 -15.44 -6.04 15.40
N ALA A 138 -15.41 -5.42 16.59
CA ALA A 138 -16.30 -4.34 16.98
C ALA A 138 -15.76 -2.95 16.62
N GLY A 139 -14.53 -2.86 16.09
CA GLY A 139 -13.84 -1.61 15.77
C GLY A 139 -13.18 -0.94 16.98
N THR A 140 -13.02 -1.66 18.09
CA THR A 140 -12.32 -1.16 19.28
C THR A 140 -10.82 -1.32 19.10
N THR A 141 -10.05 -0.30 19.51
CA THR A 141 -8.58 -0.37 19.47
C THR A 141 -8.05 -1.43 20.43
N VAL A 142 -7.16 -2.27 19.93
CA VAL A 142 -6.39 -3.22 20.74
C VAL A 142 -5.27 -2.46 21.45
N PRO A 143 -5.17 -2.50 22.79
CA PRO A 143 -4.13 -1.79 23.53
C PRO A 143 -2.73 -2.34 23.23
N VAL A 144 -1.76 -1.45 23.25
CA VAL A 144 -0.33 -1.78 23.11
C VAL A 144 0.34 -1.62 24.48
N ASP A 145 0.91 -2.70 24.97
CA ASP A 145 1.67 -2.74 26.21
C ASP A 145 3.11 -2.27 25.98
N ALA A 146 3.55 -1.32 26.82
CA ALA A 146 4.89 -0.76 26.79
C ALA A 146 6.01 -1.74 27.20
N ALA A 147 5.65 -2.96 27.64
CA ALA A 147 6.58 -3.89 28.25
C ALA A 147 7.52 -4.64 27.28
N GLY A 148 7.36 -4.50 25.96
CA GLY A 148 8.23 -5.14 24.95
C GLY A 148 9.14 -4.21 24.15
N ALA A 149 9.03 -2.89 24.33
CA ALA A 149 9.89 -1.91 23.67
C ALA A 149 11.21 -1.73 24.46
N GLY A 150 12.05 -2.77 24.51
CA GLY A 150 13.30 -2.66 25.24
C GLY A 150 14.14 -3.92 25.28
N VAL A 151 14.72 -4.30 24.14
CA VAL A 151 16.14 -4.72 24.05
C VAL A 151 16.54 -4.77 22.57
N SER A 152 17.02 -3.64 22.07
CA SER A 152 17.94 -3.57 20.93
C SER A 152 18.84 -2.36 21.12
N ASP A 153 19.58 -2.36 22.23
CA ASP A 153 20.70 -1.45 22.40
C ASP A 153 21.87 -2.04 21.61
N SER A 154 21.94 -1.71 20.32
CA SER A 154 23.18 -1.85 19.55
C SER A 154 23.98 -0.58 19.73
N ALA A 155 24.85 -0.60 20.74
CA ALA A 155 25.93 0.36 20.89
C ALA A 155 26.85 0.28 19.66
N ALA A 156 26.68 1.21 18.72
CA ALA A 156 27.70 1.54 17.73
C ALA A 156 28.35 2.86 18.14
N ALA A 157 29.49 2.71 18.79
CA ALA A 157 30.35 3.77 19.28
C ALA A 157 30.73 4.75 18.17
N ALA A 158 30.46 6.03 18.41
CA ALA A 158 31.10 7.13 17.71
C ALA A 158 32.59 7.18 18.12
N ALA A 159 33.48 6.75 17.23
CA ALA A 159 34.90 7.05 17.32
C ALA A 159 35.23 8.20 16.36
N GLY A 160 35.03 9.42 16.87
CA GLY A 160 35.60 10.63 16.26
C GLY A 160 37.12 10.59 16.42
N SER A 161 37.83 10.61 15.28
CA SER A 161 39.28 10.72 15.22
C SER A 161 39.70 12.12 15.67
N ALA A 162 40.26 12.23 16.89
CA ALA A 162 40.91 13.43 17.37
C ALA A 162 42.43 13.19 17.39
N VAL A 163 43.13 13.89 16.50
CA VAL A 163 44.60 13.93 16.45
C VAL A 163 45.17 14.76 17.60
N ALA A 164 46.32 14.27 18.07
CA ALA A 164 47.04 14.65 19.27
C ALA A 164 47.53 16.11 19.33
N SER A 165 47.58 16.65 20.55
CA SER A 165 48.58 17.66 20.94
C SER A 165 49.22 17.27 22.29
N VAL A 166 50.55 17.34 22.30
CA VAL A 166 51.52 16.92 23.34
C VAL A 166 51.65 18.00 24.44
N PRO A 167 52.08 17.68 25.68
CA PRO A 167 51.85 18.50 26.88
C PRO A 167 53.04 19.42 27.25
N ALA A 168 52.78 20.38 28.14
CA ALA A 168 53.82 21.06 28.92
C ALA A 168 53.34 21.33 30.36
N PRO A 169 54.19 21.18 31.41
CA PRO A 169 53.82 21.33 32.81
C PRO A 169 54.14 22.72 33.35
N GLY A 170 53.40 23.19 34.37
CA GLY A 170 53.81 24.39 35.11
C GLY A 170 52.80 24.98 36.09
N SER A 171 52.92 24.52 37.35
CA SER A 171 52.73 25.27 38.61
C SER A 171 51.37 25.78 39.11
N ALA A 172 51.07 25.29 40.32
CA ALA A 172 50.58 25.97 41.53
C ALA A 172 49.08 26.31 41.68
N ALA A 173 48.46 25.60 42.65
CA ALA A 173 47.20 25.94 43.31
C ALA A 173 47.34 27.22 44.19
N PRO A 174 46.25 27.88 44.64
CA PRO A 174 45.49 27.34 45.78
C PRO A 174 43.97 27.64 45.85
N SER A 175 43.32 26.86 46.74
CA SER A 175 42.14 27.15 47.58
C SER A 175 40.74 27.36 46.98
N ALA A 176 39.86 26.42 47.31
CA ALA A 176 38.42 26.44 47.14
C ALA A 176 37.70 27.42 48.11
N PRO A 177 36.47 27.83 47.76
CA PRO A 177 35.42 28.03 48.76
C PRO A 177 34.30 26.99 48.60
N VAL A 178 33.87 26.50 49.76
CA VAL A 178 32.72 25.62 50.00
C VAL A 178 31.47 26.21 49.35
N ARG A 179 30.79 25.44 48.50
CA ARG A 179 29.43 25.73 48.04
C ARG A 179 28.44 24.78 48.72
N THR A 180 27.50 25.40 49.40
CA THR A 180 26.35 24.86 50.12
C THR A 180 25.47 23.98 49.22
N ALA A 181 25.04 22.83 49.74
CA ALA A 181 24.08 21.94 49.09
C ALA A 181 22.69 22.60 48.96
N PRO A 182 22.01 22.51 47.80
CA PRO A 182 20.60 22.87 47.69
C PRO A 182 19.71 21.82 48.35
N ALA A 183 18.61 22.29 48.95
CA ALA A 183 17.57 21.47 49.59
C ALA A 183 16.92 20.45 48.62
N PRO A 184 16.40 19.31 49.11
CA PRO A 184 15.75 18.31 48.27
C PRO A 184 14.47 18.86 47.64
N SER A 185 14.38 18.76 46.32
CA SER A 185 13.16 19.02 45.54
C SER A 185 12.08 18.00 45.91
N PRO A 186 10.80 18.40 46.08
CA PRO A 186 9.73 17.44 46.33
C PRO A 186 9.61 16.46 45.16
N ALA A 187 9.42 15.19 45.49
CA ALA A 187 9.23 14.10 44.53
C ALA A 187 8.12 14.46 43.53
N ALA A 188 8.46 14.44 42.24
CA ALA A 188 7.50 14.52 41.17
C ALA A 188 6.53 13.35 41.29
N ALA A 189 5.23 13.67 41.26
CA ALA A 189 4.17 12.68 41.13
C ALA A 189 4.45 11.76 39.93
N PRO A 190 4.12 10.46 40.02
CA PRO A 190 4.32 9.55 38.89
C PRO A 190 3.54 10.08 37.69
N ALA A 191 4.25 10.30 36.58
CA ALA A 191 3.65 10.62 35.31
C ALA A 191 2.67 9.49 34.96
N ALA A 192 1.43 9.88 34.63
CA ALA A 192 0.46 9.01 34.00
C ALA A 192 1.13 8.30 32.82
N GLY A 193 1.04 6.98 32.79
CA GLY A 193 1.73 6.13 31.82
C GLY A 193 1.47 6.60 30.40
N GLY A 194 2.55 6.84 29.65
CA GLY A 194 2.45 6.96 28.20
C GLY A 194 1.93 5.64 27.65
N THR A 195 0.81 5.68 26.94
CA THR A 195 0.40 4.57 26.08
C THR A 195 1.54 4.31 25.10
N ALA A 196 2.15 3.13 25.16
CA ALA A 196 3.07 2.72 24.10
C ALA A 196 2.33 2.71 22.77
N SER A 197 3.00 3.12 21.70
CA SER A 197 2.44 3.11 20.35
C SER A 197 3.29 2.21 19.48
N LEU A 198 2.62 1.29 18.79
CA LEU A 198 3.28 0.46 17.79
C LEU A 198 3.63 1.33 16.59
N THR A 199 4.88 1.26 16.11
CA THR A 199 5.38 2.12 15.02
C THR A 199 5.99 1.26 13.91
N PHE A 200 5.80 1.68 12.67
CA PHE A 200 6.41 1.09 11.47
C PHE A 200 7.05 2.18 10.62
N ASN A 201 8.20 1.94 10.01
CA ASN A 201 8.91 2.97 9.25
C ASN A 201 8.97 2.65 7.74
N TYR A 202 8.34 3.52 6.94
CA TYR A 202 8.40 3.40 5.49
C TYR A 202 9.73 3.91 4.94
N VAL A 203 10.33 3.14 4.03
CA VAL A 203 11.59 3.46 3.34
C VAL A 203 11.38 3.46 1.82
N PRO A 204 12.27 4.09 1.02
CA PRO A 204 12.19 4.02 -0.44
C PRO A 204 12.08 2.57 -0.94
N ASP A 205 11.24 2.31 -1.94
CA ASP A 205 11.14 0.98 -2.53
C ASP A 205 12.33 0.75 -3.48
N PRO A 206 13.22 -0.22 -3.20
CA PRO A 206 14.37 -0.49 -4.07
C PRO A 206 13.96 -0.85 -5.50
N ARG A 207 12.77 -1.41 -5.73
CA ARG A 207 12.26 -1.73 -7.07
C ARG A 207 11.97 -0.46 -7.87
N VAL A 208 11.30 0.51 -7.25
CA VAL A 208 11.04 1.83 -7.85
C VAL A 208 12.35 2.57 -8.10
N THR A 209 13.28 2.51 -7.14
CA THR A 209 14.61 3.12 -7.30
C THR A 209 15.40 2.52 -8.47
N ALA A 210 15.39 1.19 -8.63
CA ALA A 210 16.06 0.53 -9.75
C ALA A 210 15.46 0.96 -11.10
N GLN A 211 14.13 1.00 -11.19
CA GLN A 211 13.42 1.45 -12.38
C GLN A 211 13.78 2.90 -12.78
N THR A 212 13.70 3.83 -11.84
CA THR A 212 13.97 5.25 -12.14
C THR A 212 15.45 5.51 -12.38
N THR A 213 16.35 4.79 -11.69
CA THR A 213 17.79 4.86 -11.97
C THR A 213 18.08 4.40 -13.40
N TYR A 214 17.48 3.30 -13.84
CA TYR A 214 17.61 2.84 -15.23
C TYR A 214 17.08 3.88 -16.21
N ALA A 215 15.87 4.39 -15.98
CA ALA A 215 15.25 5.38 -16.85
C ALA A 215 16.14 6.63 -17.02
N LEU A 216 16.67 7.16 -15.91
CA LEU A 216 17.52 8.36 -15.93
C LEU A 216 18.94 8.11 -16.45
N ALA A 217 19.41 6.86 -16.45
CA ALA A 217 20.67 6.51 -17.06
C ALA A 217 20.56 6.36 -18.58
N HIS A 218 19.40 5.94 -19.09
CA HIS A 218 19.26 5.50 -20.47
C HIS A 218 18.32 6.33 -21.36
N TRP A 219 17.70 7.39 -20.84
CA TRP A 219 16.75 8.21 -21.60
C TRP A 219 17.37 8.88 -22.84
N ASP A 220 18.68 9.19 -22.81
CA ASP A 220 19.45 9.71 -23.94
C ASP A 220 20.68 8.84 -24.32
N ASP A 221 21.08 7.90 -23.47
CA ASP A 221 22.13 6.91 -23.71
C ASP A 221 21.56 5.49 -23.81
N TYR A 222 21.17 5.11 -25.03
CA TYR A 222 20.38 3.91 -25.26
C TYR A 222 21.19 2.64 -24.93
N ASN A 223 20.56 1.70 -24.20
CA ASN A 223 21.14 0.37 -23.97
C ASN A 223 21.01 -0.55 -25.20
N THR A 224 21.71 -0.18 -26.27
CA THR A 224 21.61 -0.87 -27.57
C THR A 224 22.29 -2.22 -27.61
N ASP A 225 23.27 -2.47 -26.75
CA ASP A 225 23.98 -3.74 -26.68
C ASP A 225 23.08 -4.86 -26.15
N ASP A 226 22.26 -4.57 -25.13
CA ASP A 226 21.37 -5.57 -24.53
C ASP A 226 19.98 -5.63 -25.18
N TYR A 227 19.44 -4.48 -25.60
CA TYR A 227 18.03 -4.36 -26.02
C TYR A 227 17.82 -3.76 -27.40
N GLY A 228 18.89 -3.45 -28.13
CA GLY A 228 18.80 -2.77 -29.41
C GLY A 228 18.11 -1.39 -29.32
N SER A 229 17.69 -0.88 -30.48
CA SER A 229 16.83 0.30 -30.56
C SER A 229 15.85 0.19 -31.72
N ILE A 230 14.63 0.69 -31.53
CA ILE A 230 13.56 0.67 -32.53
C ILE A 230 13.38 2.09 -33.06
N GLY A 231 14.00 2.37 -34.21
CA GLY A 231 13.97 3.71 -34.83
C GLY A 231 12.54 4.27 -34.97
N GLY A 232 12.28 5.42 -34.33
CA GLY A 232 11.00 6.13 -34.39
C GLY A 232 9.86 5.54 -33.54
N ASN A 233 10.05 4.41 -32.87
CA ASN A 233 8.99 3.75 -32.11
C ASN A 233 9.53 3.01 -30.87
N ASP A 234 10.52 3.59 -30.20
CA ASP A 234 11.26 2.94 -29.11
C ASP A 234 10.61 3.15 -27.72
N CYS A 235 9.48 3.84 -27.65
CA CYS A 235 8.81 4.23 -26.42
C CYS A 235 8.51 3.04 -25.48
N VAL A 236 7.93 1.96 -26.00
CA VAL A 236 7.64 0.76 -25.18
C VAL A 236 8.87 -0.11 -25.01
N ASN A 237 9.81 -0.15 -25.96
CA ASN A 237 11.05 -0.88 -25.78
C ASN A 237 11.81 -0.34 -24.55
N PHE A 238 11.99 0.98 -24.48
CA PHE A 238 12.55 1.65 -23.32
C PHE A 238 11.74 1.40 -22.03
N THR A 239 10.43 1.64 -22.08
CA THR A 239 9.55 1.40 -20.93
C THR A 239 9.69 -0.04 -20.43
N SER A 240 9.77 -1.01 -21.33
CA SER A 240 9.90 -2.42 -21.01
C SER A 240 11.22 -2.72 -20.29
N GLN A 241 12.33 -2.14 -20.74
CA GLN A 241 13.62 -2.26 -20.07
C GLN A 241 13.58 -1.74 -18.63
N THR A 242 12.94 -0.59 -18.40
CA THR A 242 12.80 -0.06 -17.03
C THR A 242 11.98 -1.00 -16.14
N LEU A 243 10.96 -1.68 -16.69
CA LEU A 243 10.14 -2.64 -15.95
C LEU A 243 10.93 -3.92 -15.63
N VAL A 244 11.80 -4.38 -16.53
CA VAL A 244 12.77 -5.44 -16.22
C VAL A 244 13.70 -5.00 -15.08
N ALA A 245 14.24 -3.78 -15.13
CA ALA A 245 15.07 -3.23 -14.05
C ALA A 245 14.32 -3.10 -12.71
N ARG A 246 13.00 -2.83 -12.76
CA ARG A 246 12.10 -2.86 -11.59
C ARG A 246 11.95 -4.28 -11.00
N GLY A 247 12.26 -5.31 -11.77
CA GLY A 247 12.14 -6.72 -11.41
C GLY A 247 10.94 -7.43 -12.02
N TRP A 248 10.29 -6.87 -13.05
CA TRP A 248 9.27 -7.62 -13.79
C TRP A 248 9.90 -8.79 -14.54
N THR A 249 9.29 -9.96 -14.39
CA THR A 249 9.63 -11.12 -15.20
C THR A 249 8.80 -11.10 -16.49
N MET A 250 9.49 -11.33 -17.61
CA MET A 250 8.86 -11.50 -18.92
C MET A 250 7.98 -12.75 -18.96
N ASP A 251 7.03 -12.77 -19.89
CA ASP A 251 6.19 -13.93 -20.18
C ASP A 251 5.89 -14.04 -21.68
N ALA A 252 4.99 -14.96 -22.05
CA ALA A 252 4.66 -15.19 -23.45
C ALA A 252 3.98 -13.99 -24.13
N GLY A 253 3.29 -13.12 -23.37
CA GLY A 253 2.59 -11.94 -23.89
C GLY A 253 3.49 -10.71 -23.99
N TRP A 254 4.42 -10.54 -23.05
CA TRP A 254 5.39 -9.44 -23.00
C TRP A 254 6.81 -10.00 -22.82
N SER A 255 7.58 -10.04 -23.90
CA SER A 255 8.91 -10.65 -23.95
C SER A 255 9.85 -10.03 -24.97
N PHE A 256 11.14 -10.20 -24.68
CA PHE A 256 12.28 -9.85 -25.51
C PHE A 256 13.35 -10.94 -25.40
N ASP A 257 13.95 -11.31 -26.52
CA ASP A 257 15.06 -12.24 -26.61
C ASP A 257 16.34 -11.46 -26.94
N THR A 258 17.29 -11.43 -26.01
CA THR A 258 18.52 -10.63 -26.13
C THR A 258 19.48 -11.15 -27.19
N ASP A 259 19.47 -12.45 -27.46
CA ASP A 259 20.39 -13.05 -28.43
C ASP A 259 19.96 -12.78 -29.87
N SER A 260 18.65 -12.78 -30.13
CA SER A 260 18.06 -12.62 -31.47
C SER A 260 17.41 -11.25 -31.70
N LEU A 261 17.32 -10.42 -30.67
CA LEU A 261 16.60 -9.13 -30.64
C LEU A 261 15.13 -9.25 -31.08
N GLN A 262 14.53 -10.43 -30.89
CA GLN A 262 13.12 -10.67 -31.18
C GLN A 262 12.27 -10.24 -29.99
N TYR A 263 11.08 -9.71 -30.28
CA TYR A 263 10.20 -9.19 -29.24
C TYR A 263 8.72 -9.41 -29.54
N SER A 264 7.91 -9.52 -28.49
CA SER A 264 6.47 -9.63 -28.63
C SER A 264 5.85 -8.27 -29.03
N PRO A 265 4.62 -8.25 -29.60
CA PRO A 265 3.96 -6.98 -29.91
C PRO A 265 3.84 -6.05 -28.69
N ALA A 266 3.52 -6.59 -27.51
CA ALA A 266 3.38 -5.81 -26.28
C ALA A 266 4.70 -5.22 -25.78
N TRP A 267 5.86 -5.72 -26.22
CA TRP A 267 7.16 -5.15 -25.86
C TRP A 267 7.46 -3.82 -26.56
N ALA A 268 6.91 -3.60 -27.76
CA ALA A 268 7.30 -2.49 -28.63
C ALA A 268 6.15 -1.57 -29.08
N SER A 269 4.89 -1.96 -28.89
CA SER A 269 3.72 -1.16 -29.31
C SER A 269 2.92 -0.68 -28.10
N SER A 270 2.68 0.64 -28.02
CA SER A 270 1.91 1.27 -26.94
C SER A 270 0.50 0.67 -26.83
N THR A 271 -0.20 0.53 -27.95
CA THR A 271 -1.52 -0.10 -28.03
C THR A 271 -1.50 -1.56 -27.58
N ALA A 272 -0.54 -2.36 -28.06
CA ALA A 272 -0.44 -3.76 -27.68
C ALA A 272 -0.08 -3.93 -26.20
N PHE A 273 0.74 -3.03 -25.66
CA PHE A 273 1.11 -3.01 -24.25
C PHE A 273 -0.07 -2.64 -23.35
N ALA A 274 -0.89 -1.66 -23.75
CA ALA A 274 -2.13 -1.31 -23.05
C ALA A 274 -3.11 -2.51 -23.02
N ALA A 275 -3.25 -3.22 -24.13
CA ALA A 275 -4.07 -4.44 -24.21
C ALA A 275 -3.52 -5.56 -23.31
N TYR A 276 -2.19 -5.72 -23.26
CA TYR A 276 -1.52 -6.64 -22.35
C TYR A 276 -1.79 -6.28 -20.89
N LEU A 277 -1.60 -5.02 -20.46
CA LEU A 277 -1.86 -4.61 -19.08
C LEU A 277 -3.34 -4.78 -18.69
N THR A 278 -4.26 -4.56 -19.63
CA THR A 278 -5.70 -4.83 -19.43
C THR A 278 -5.97 -6.30 -19.13
N ALA A 279 -5.28 -7.21 -19.83
CA ALA A 279 -5.38 -8.66 -19.60
C ALA A 279 -4.65 -9.13 -18.34
N HIS A 280 -3.76 -8.31 -17.79
CA HIS A 280 -2.90 -8.62 -16.65
C HIS A 280 -3.14 -7.65 -15.47
N PRO A 281 -4.36 -7.61 -14.89
CA PRO A 281 -4.68 -6.71 -13.78
C PRO A 281 -3.86 -7.00 -12.52
N GLU A 282 -3.22 -8.16 -12.40
CA GLU A 282 -2.26 -8.48 -11.35
C GLU A 282 -0.96 -7.67 -11.44
N ARG A 283 -0.63 -7.10 -12.62
CA ARG A 283 0.58 -6.31 -12.85
C ARG A 283 0.36 -4.82 -12.63
N ALA A 284 -0.75 -4.27 -13.11
CA ALA A 284 -1.07 -2.86 -12.95
C ALA A 284 -2.57 -2.57 -12.95
N THR A 285 -2.96 -1.46 -12.33
CA THR A 285 -4.36 -0.98 -12.29
C THR A 285 -4.50 0.24 -13.20
N PRO A 286 -5.48 0.28 -14.12
CA PRO A 286 -5.68 1.46 -14.97
C PRO A 286 -6.16 2.66 -14.15
N LEU A 287 -5.63 3.83 -14.48
CA LEU A 287 -6.01 5.12 -13.93
C LEU A 287 -6.29 6.10 -15.07
N THR A 288 -7.39 6.82 -14.96
CA THR A 288 -7.71 7.91 -15.88
C THR A 288 -7.00 9.19 -15.45
N ASP A 289 -6.95 10.18 -16.34
CA ASP A 289 -6.44 11.51 -16.03
C ASP A 289 -7.14 12.21 -14.84
N LYS A 290 -8.41 11.85 -14.57
CA LYS A 290 -9.17 12.34 -13.41
C LYS A 290 -8.65 11.79 -12.08
N GLN A 291 -7.84 10.73 -12.12
CA GLN A 291 -7.27 10.04 -10.96
C GLN A 291 -5.77 10.33 -10.81
N ARG A 292 -5.27 11.42 -11.41
CA ARG A 292 -3.84 11.82 -11.33
C ARG A 292 -3.28 11.91 -9.91
N ASN A 293 -4.11 12.20 -8.91
CA ASN A 293 -3.70 12.22 -7.51
C ASN A 293 -3.26 10.84 -6.96
N LEU A 294 -3.68 9.76 -7.61
CA LEU A 294 -3.30 8.37 -7.29
C LEU A 294 -2.04 7.91 -8.01
N VAL A 295 -1.58 8.65 -9.03
CA VAL A 295 -0.37 8.31 -9.78
C VAL A 295 0.85 8.45 -8.88
N LYS A 296 1.78 7.51 -9.01
CA LYS A 296 3.01 7.45 -8.23
C LYS A 296 4.24 7.24 -9.12
N VAL A 297 5.41 7.57 -8.58
CA VAL A 297 6.68 7.33 -9.26
C VAL A 297 6.84 5.85 -9.58
N GLY A 298 7.26 5.55 -10.82
CA GLY A 298 7.36 4.19 -11.36
C GLY A 298 6.09 3.67 -12.03
N ASP A 299 4.99 4.43 -12.01
CA ASP A 299 3.81 4.14 -12.84
C ASP A 299 4.11 4.35 -14.33
N ILE A 300 3.28 3.77 -15.17
CA ILE A 300 3.37 3.94 -16.62
C ILE A 300 2.40 5.05 -17.02
N VAL A 301 2.84 5.93 -17.91
CA VAL A 301 1.99 6.94 -18.57
C VAL A 301 1.81 6.54 -20.03
N GLN A 302 0.59 6.66 -20.54
CA GLN A 302 0.28 6.47 -21.96
C GLN A 302 -0.48 7.67 -22.51
N PHE A 303 -0.24 7.98 -23.77
CA PHE A 303 -0.86 9.08 -24.47
C PHE A 303 -1.50 8.58 -25.76
N ASP A 304 -2.70 9.09 -26.02
CA ASP A 304 -3.42 9.03 -27.28
C ASP A 304 -3.45 10.47 -27.80
N TRP A 305 -2.52 10.81 -28.69
CA TRP A 305 -2.29 12.17 -29.16
C TRP A 305 -3.35 12.65 -30.13
N ASP A 306 -3.97 11.73 -30.87
CA ASP A 306 -4.94 12.04 -31.94
C ASP A 306 -6.39 11.71 -31.58
N ASP A 307 -6.65 11.32 -30.33
CA ASP A 307 -7.96 10.92 -29.79
C ASP A 307 -8.57 9.73 -30.57
N SER A 308 -7.73 8.84 -31.10
CA SER A 308 -8.16 7.67 -31.87
C SER A 308 -8.75 6.57 -30.98
N GLY A 309 -8.44 6.58 -29.68
CA GLY A 309 -8.79 5.55 -28.72
C GLY A 309 -7.74 4.44 -28.57
N ASP A 310 -6.65 4.49 -29.34
CA ASP A 310 -5.49 3.62 -29.20
C ASP A 310 -4.28 4.44 -28.68
N GLU A 311 -3.48 3.84 -27.81
CA GLU A 311 -2.34 4.56 -27.21
C GLU A 311 -1.19 4.68 -28.22
N ASP A 312 -0.71 5.91 -28.44
CA ASP A 312 0.41 6.25 -29.34
C ASP A 312 1.76 6.14 -28.63
N HIS A 313 1.84 6.69 -27.42
CA HIS A 313 3.11 6.88 -26.72
C HIS A 313 3.05 6.33 -25.29
N THR A 314 4.17 5.79 -24.83
CA THR A 314 4.31 5.18 -23.50
C THR A 314 5.60 5.66 -22.87
N GLY A 315 5.56 5.97 -21.57
CA GLY A 315 6.73 6.30 -20.77
C GLY A 315 6.56 5.90 -19.30
N ILE A 316 7.56 6.20 -18.47
CA ILE A 316 7.53 5.94 -17.02
C ILE A 316 7.51 7.24 -16.25
N VAL A 317 6.63 7.31 -15.25
CA VAL A 317 6.54 8.42 -14.31
C VAL A 317 7.80 8.47 -13.43
N THR A 318 8.61 9.50 -13.59
CA THR A 318 9.88 9.71 -12.86
C THR A 318 9.74 10.69 -11.71
N ARG A 319 8.73 11.57 -11.73
CA ARG A 319 8.45 12.51 -10.64
C ARG A 319 6.97 12.81 -10.54
N VAL A 320 6.49 12.93 -9.31
CA VAL A 320 5.14 13.39 -8.98
C VAL A 320 5.26 14.48 -7.93
N GLU A 321 4.72 15.66 -8.22
CA GLU A 321 4.62 16.78 -7.28
C GLU A 321 3.16 16.94 -6.88
N LYS A 322 2.84 16.61 -5.63
CA LYS A 322 1.48 16.72 -5.11
C LYS A 322 1.25 18.06 -4.43
N SER A 323 0.10 18.66 -4.70
CA SER A 323 -0.40 19.88 -4.05
C SER A 323 -1.88 19.71 -3.76
N GLY A 324 -2.21 19.25 -2.54
CA GLY A 324 -3.57 18.91 -2.15
C GLY A 324 -4.15 17.80 -3.04
N GLN A 325 -5.28 18.07 -3.68
CA GLN A 325 -5.93 17.11 -4.60
C GLN A 325 -5.39 17.16 -6.04
N THR A 326 -4.38 17.98 -6.30
CA THR A 326 -3.75 18.10 -7.62
C THR A 326 -2.36 17.47 -7.63
N ALA A 327 -1.96 16.90 -8.76
CA ALA A 327 -0.64 16.32 -8.95
C ALA A 327 -0.06 16.76 -10.30
N ARG A 328 1.17 17.26 -10.30
CA ARG A 328 1.96 17.49 -11.51
C ARG A 328 2.83 16.26 -11.73
N ILE A 329 2.71 15.67 -12.91
CA ILE A 329 3.35 14.39 -13.24
C ILE A 329 4.39 14.63 -14.31
N TYR A 330 5.56 14.05 -14.11
CA TYR A 330 6.66 14.08 -15.04
C TYR A 330 7.10 12.67 -15.38
N TYR A 331 7.51 12.45 -16.63
CA TYR A 331 7.88 11.14 -17.15
C TYR A 331 9.19 11.17 -17.92
N ALA A 332 9.77 9.98 -18.07
CA ALA A 332 10.85 9.68 -19.00
C ALA A 332 10.36 8.76 -20.11
N GLY A 333 10.93 8.89 -21.31
CA GLY A 333 10.55 8.10 -22.47
C GLY A 333 11.50 8.31 -23.66
N HIS A 334 11.46 7.36 -24.61
CA HIS A 334 12.16 7.43 -25.90
C HIS A 334 11.25 7.92 -27.02
N THR A 335 11.70 7.85 -28.29
CA THR A 335 11.06 8.41 -29.50
C THR A 335 11.14 9.94 -29.55
N SER A 336 10.79 10.58 -28.44
CA SER A 336 11.18 11.94 -28.09
C SER A 336 11.85 11.87 -26.73
N ASN A 337 13.19 11.82 -26.72
CA ASN A 337 13.97 11.54 -25.52
C ASN A 337 13.67 12.54 -24.41
N THR A 338 13.23 12.04 -23.27
CA THR A 338 12.79 12.83 -22.11
C THR A 338 13.14 12.10 -20.81
N ASP A 339 13.48 12.85 -19.75
CA ASP A 339 13.81 12.33 -18.41
C ASP A 339 12.85 12.83 -17.30
N TYR A 340 12.35 14.05 -17.45
CA TYR A 340 11.37 14.70 -16.57
C TYR A 340 10.40 15.59 -17.36
N GLN A 341 9.91 15.10 -18.50
CA GLN A 341 8.94 15.84 -19.30
C GLN A 341 7.61 15.94 -18.56
N SER A 342 7.07 17.16 -18.49
CA SER A 342 5.75 17.40 -17.89
C SER A 342 4.66 16.81 -18.78
N VAL A 343 3.80 15.96 -18.21
CA VAL A 343 2.59 15.43 -18.89
C VAL A 343 1.71 16.56 -19.41
N ASP A 344 1.48 17.59 -18.59
CA ASP A 344 0.62 18.72 -18.96
C ASP A 344 1.20 19.54 -20.11
N GLU A 345 2.54 19.61 -20.19
CA GLU A 345 3.20 20.27 -21.32
C GLU A 345 3.12 19.44 -22.59
N SER A 346 3.30 18.12 -22.50
CA SER A 346 3.15 17.22 -23.64
C SER A 346 1.72 17.28 -24.20
N LEU A 347 0.70 17.24 -23.35
CA LEU A 347 -0.70 17.40 -23.77
C LEU A 347 -0.98 18.77 -24.40
N ARG A 348 -0.41 19.85 -23.83
CA ARG A 348 -0.57 21.20 -24.39
C ARG A 348 0.05 21.33 -25.79
N ASN A 349 1.14 20.62 -26.05
CA ASN A 349 1.89 20.70 -27.31
C ASN A 349 1.39 19.70 -28.36
N GLY A 350 1.04 18.48 -27.95
CA GLY A 350 0.61 17.38 -28.81
C GLY A 350 -0.90 17.28 -29.01
N GLY A 351 -1.70 17.76 -28.04
CA GLY A 351 -3.13 17.50 -27.98
C GLY A 351 -3.45 16.16 -27.29
N GLY A 352 -4.67 15.67 -27.52
CA GLY A 352 -5.07 14.32 -27.13
C GLY A 352 -5.40 14.13 -25.65
N THR A 353 -5.34 12.87 -25.21
CA THR A 353 -5.60 12.44 -23.84
C THR A 353 -4.43 11.65 -23.24
N VAL A 354 -4.46 11.51 -21.91
CA VAL A 354 -3.48 10.74 -21.16
C VAL A 354 -4.19 9.73 -20.26
N SER A 355 -3.61 8.55 -20.17
CA SER A 355 -3.97 7.49 -19.24
C SER A 355 -2.74 7.04 -18.45
N PHE A 356 -2.95 6.34 -17.34
CA PHE A 356 -1.86 5.82 -16.52
C PHE A 356 -2.15 4.38 -16.10
N TRP A 357 -1.09 3.65 -15.79
CA TRP A 357 -1.17 2.35 -15.14
C TRP A 357 -0.43 2.39 -13.82
N SER A 358 -1.18 2.21 -12.73
CA SER A 358 -0.62 2.11 -11.39
C SER A 358 0.04 0.75 -11.22
N VAL A 359 1.37 0.71 -11.31
CA VAL A 359 2.17 -0.52 -11.23
C VAL A 359 2.15 -1.07 -9.81
N LYS A 360 1.92 -2.37 -9.65
CA LYS A 360 1.83 -3.05 -8.36
C LYS A 360 3.20 -3.45 -7.79
#